data_AF-A0A7V6JKH1-F1
#
_entry.id   AF-A0A7V6JKH1-F1
#
_cell.length_a   1.000
_cell.length_b   1.000
_cell.length_c   1.000
_cell.angle_alpha   90.00
_cell.angle_beta   90.00
_cell.angle_gamma   90.00
#
_symmetry.space_group_name_H-M   'P 1'
#
loop_
_entity.id
_entity.type
_entity.pdbx_description
1 polymer ?
#
loop_
_entity_poly.entity_id
_entity_poly.type
_entity_poly.pdbx_seq_one_letter_code
_entity_poly.pdbx_strand_id
1 'polypeptide(L)'
;MSTRKTKKGWWLTPLLVIVLIYAAFTFTAQSNDLYILNLEIKQLEQKIAREEEEKQRLLKERDEITSDDSIEKIAREKLGMVKDGERVFVDINK
;
A
#
# COMPACT_ATOMS: atom_id res chain seq x y z
N MET A 1 54.97 52.84 9.59
CA MET A 1 54.63 51.96 8.46
C MET A 1 53.13 51.69 8.49
N SER A 2 52.36 52.23 7.55
CA SER A 2 50.90 52.03 7.48
C SER A 2 50.60 50.89 6.51
N THR A 3 50.09 49.77 7.03
CA THR A 3 49.72 48.60 6.22
C THR A 3 48.36 48.84 5.56
N ARG A 4 48.38 49.08 4.25
CA ARG A 4 47.18 49.18 3.41
C ARG A 4 46.49 47.81 3.39
N LYS A 5 45.41 47.63 4.16
CA LYS A 5 44.52 46.48 4.04
C LYS A 5 43.81 46.55 2.68
N THR A 6 44.14 45.65 1.77
CA THR A 6 43.53 45.58 0.44
C THR A 6 42.08 45.10 0.58
N LYS A 7 41.12 45.86 0.00
CA LYS A 7 39.68 45.57 0.03
C LYS A 7 39.28 44.38 -0.89
N LYS A 8 40.09 43.32 -0.95
CA LYS A 8 39.99 42.27 -1.98
C LYS A 8 38.89 41.22 -1.69
N GLY A 9 38.08 41.40 -0.66
CA GLY A 9 36.99 40.48 -0.28
C GLY A 9 35.62 41.13 -0.10
N TRP A 10 35.50 42.46 -0.24
CA TRP A 10 34.25 43.17 0.09
C TRP A 10 33.08 42.80 -0.84
N TRP A 11 33.38 42.43 -2.09
CA TRP A 11 32.41 41.91 -3.06
C TRP A 11 32.12 40.41 -2.88
N LEU A 12 33.05 39.66 -2.25
CA LEU A 12 32.95 38.20 -2.12
C LEU A 12 31.98 37.84 -0.99
N THR A 13 31.97 38.66 0.07
CA THR A 13 31.02 38.54 1.17
C THR A 13 29.54 38.57 0.75
N PRO A 14 29.04 39.56 -0.01
CA PRO A 14 27.65 39.55 -0.48
C PRO A 14 27.35 38.42 -1.46
N LEU A 15 28.29 38.04 -2.33
CA LEU A 15 28.14 36.88 -3.21
C LEU A 15 27.90 35.59 -2.42
N LEU A 16 28.70 35.37 -1.38
CA LEU A 16 28.59 34.19 -0.51
C LEU A 16 27.27 34.17 0.26
N VAL A 17 26.81 35.33 0.73
CA VAL A 17 25.50 35.48 1.37
C VAL A 17 24.36 35.14 0.40
N ILE A 18 24.42 35.60 -0.86
CA ILE A 18 23.41 35.26 -1.87
C ILE A 18 23.37 33.76 -2.14
N VAL A 19 24.53 33.11 -2.26
CA VAL A 19 24.63 31.66 -2.46
C VAL A 19 24.03 30.90 -1.27
N LEU A 20 24.32 31.33 -0.04
CA LEU A 20 23.77 30.70 1.16
C LEU A 20 22.25 30.88 1.26
N ILE A 21 21.73 32.06 0.90
CA ILE A 21 20.30 32.33 0.85
C ILE A 21 19.63 31.41 -0.19
N TYR A 22 20.19 31.32 -1.40
CA TYR A 22 19.68 30.42 -2.45
C TYR A 22 19.72 28.95 -2.01
N ALA A 23 20.81 28.51 -1.37
CA ALA A 23 20.92 27.16 -0.84
C ALA A 23 19.88 26.88 0.27
N ALA A 24 19.65 27.84 1.17
CA ALA A 24 18.63 27.71 2.22
C ALA A 24 17.21 27.63 1.63
N PHE A 25 16.90 28.47 0.62
CA PHE A 25 15.60 28.42 -0.08
C PHE A 25 15.40 27.11 -0.85
N THR A 26 16.42 26.63 -1.56
CA THR A 26 16.30 25.37 -2.33
C THR A 26 16.20 24.15 -1.41
N PHE A 27 16.92 24.14 -0.30
CA PHE A 27 16.87 23.06 0.70
C PHE A 27 15.51 22.99 1.40
N THR A 28 14.92 24.15 1.74
CA THR A 28 13.59 24.19 2.36
C THR A 28 12.48 23.79 1.40
N ALA A 29 12.54 24.20 0.12
CA ALA A 29 11.55 23.81 -0.87
C ALA A 29 11.54 22.29 -1.14
N GLN A 30 12.73 21.68 -1.29
CA GLN A 30 12.84 20.24 -1.58
C GLN A 30 12.43 19.36 -0.39
N SER A 31 12.54 19.85 0.84
CA SER A 31 12.24 19.06 2.04
C SER A 31 10.75 18.71 2.16
N ASN A 32 9.84 19.62 1.77
CA ASN A 32 8.40 19.37 1.86
C ASN A 32 7.92 18.36 0.81
N ASP A 33 8.41 18.47 -0.43
CA ASP A 33 8.04 17.55 -1.50
C ASP A 33 8.48 16.12 -1.18
N LEU A 34 9.70 15.96 -0.64
CA LEU A 34 10.18 14.67 -0.18
C LEU A 34 9.33 14.11 0.95
N TYR A 35 8.90 14.93 1.90
CA TYR A 35 8.04 14.49 2.99
C TYR A 35 6.67 14.00 2.48
N ILE A 36 6.03 14.78 1.60
CA ILE A 36 4.74 14.43 1.00
C ILE A 36 4.86 13.14 0.19
N LEU A 37 5.90 13.03 -0.65
CA LEU A 37 6.13 11.85 -1.47
C LEU A 37 6.34 10.59 -0.60
N ASN A 38 7.11 10.71 0.49
CA ASN A 38 7.30 9.60 1.42
C ASN A 38 5.99 9.20 2.13
N LEU A 39 5.11 10.17 2.43
CA LEU A 39 3.81 9.88 3.00
C LEU A 39 2.91 9.14 2.01
N GLU A 40 2.90 9.57 0.74
CA GLU A 40 2.15 8.92 -0.33
C GLU A 40 2.64 7.49 -0.58
N ILE A 41 3.96 7.27 -0.63
CA ILE A 41 4.55 5.93 -0.72
C ILE A 41 4.05 5.04 0.42
N LYS A 42 4.12 5.51 1.66
CA LYS A 42 3.64 4.73 2.82
C LYS A 42 2.15 4.40 2.73
N GLN A 43 1.33 5.33 2.26
CA GLN A 43 -0.11 5.10 2.09
C GLN A 43 -0.39 4.06 1.02
N LEU A 44 0.33 4.12 -0.11
CA LEU A 44 0.23 3.15 -1.20
C LEU A 44 0.70 1.76 -0.75
N GLU A 45 1.81 1.66 -0.04
CA GLU A 45 2.31 0.40 0.53
C GLU A 45 1.29 -0.24 1.47
N GLN A 46 0.68 0.56 2.36
CA GLN A 46 -0.38 0.07 3.23
C GLN A 46 -1.61 -0.40 2.46
N LYS A 47 -1.96 0.28 1.36
CA LYS A 47 -3.07 -0.15 0.51
C LYS A 47 -2.75 -1.49 -0.16
N ILE A 48 -1.55 -1.62 -0.74
CA ILE A 48 -1.09 -2.87 -1.36
C ILE A 48 -1.12 -4.02 -0.34
N ALA A 49 -0.65 -3.79 0.88
CA ALA A 49 -0.65 -4.81 1.93
C ALA A 49 -2.08 -5.28 2.27
N ARG A 50 -3.04 -4.36 2.37
CA ARG A 50 -4.46 -4.70 2.63
C ARG A 50 -5.07 -5.49 1.48
N GLU A 51 -4.83 -5.05 0.24
CA GLU A 51 -5.36 -5.73 -0.96
C GLU A 51 -4.77 -7.13 -1.11
N GLU A 52 -3.49 -7.32 -0.79
CA GLU A 52 -2.87 -8.65 -0.81
C GLU A 52 -3.44 -9.54 0.29
N GLU A 53 -3.69 -9.02 1.49
CA GLU A 53 -4.37 -9.76 2.56
C GLU A 53 -5.79 -10.17 2.14
N GLU A 54 -6.56 -9.26 1.55
CA GLU A 54 -7.90 -9.53 1.04
C GLU A 54 -7.90 -10.59 -0.05
N LYS A 55 -6.97 -10.49 -1.01
CA LYS A 55 -6.77 -11.51 -2.04
C LYS A 55 -6.45 -12.87 -1.44
N GLN A 56 -5.59 -12.96 -0.43
CA GLN A 56 -5.30 -14.23 0.24
C GLN A 56 -6.52 -14.80 0.96
N ARG A 57 -7.35 -13.94 1.58
CA ARG A 57 -8.63 -14.38 2.19
C ARG A 57 -9.59 -14.92 1.14
N LEU A 58 -9.78 -14.22 0.02
CA LEU A 58 -10.66 -14.65 -1.07
C LEU A 58 -10.18 -15.94 -1.73
N LEU A 59 -8.87 -16.14 -1.86
CA LEU A 59 -8.31 -17.39 -2.39
C LEU A 59 -8.62 -18.57 -1.47
N LYS A 60 -8.47 -18.40 -0.15
CA LYS A 60 -8.83 -19.42 0.83
C LYS A 60 -10.32 -19.74 0.80
N GLU A 61 -11.18 -18.73 0.79
CA GLU A 61 -12.62 -18.91 0.69
C GLU A 61 -13.01 -19.63 -0.60
N ARG A 62 -12.38 -19.27 -1.72
CA ARG A 62 -12.57 -19.97 -3.00
C ARG A 62 -12.16 -21.43 -2.88
N ASP A 63 -10.97 -21.71 -2.37
CA ASP A 63 -10.48 -23.09 -2.21
C ASP A 63 -11.41 -23.91 -1.30
N GLU A 64 -11.89 -23.35 -0.20
CA GLU A 64 -12.85 -23.98 0.71
C GLU A 64 -14.17 -24.31 0.02
N ILE A 65 -14.75 -23.37 -0.75
CA ILE A 65 -16.01 -23.57 -1.47
C ILE A 65 -15.84 -24.55 -2.65
N THR A 66 -14.67 -24.57 -3.29
CA THR A 66 -14.37 -25.49 -4.40
C THR A 66 -13.90 -26.87 -3.96
N SER A 67 -13.78 -27.12 -2.65
CA SER A 67 -13.47 -28.46 -2.15
C SER A 67 -14.62 -29.43 -2.42
N ASP A 68 -14.29 -30.70 -2.67
CA ASP A 68 -15.28 -31.74 -2.97
C ASP A 68 -16.35 -31.85 -1.86
N ASP A 69 -15.97 -31.67 -0.59
CA ASP A 69 -16.89 -31.67 0.56
C ASP A 69 -17.88 -30.49 0.51
N SER A 70 -17.41 -29.29 0.18
CA SER A 70 -18.27 -28.11 0.01
C SER A 70 -19.18 -28.24 -1.20
N ILE A 71 -18.67 -28.78 -2.30
CA ILE A 71 -19.46 -29.07 -3.51
C ILE A 71 -20.55 -30.10 -3.19
N GLU A 72 -20.20 -31.20 -2.50
CA GLU A 72 -21.16 -32.23 -2.08
C GLU A 72 -22.23 -31.63 -1.16
N LYS A 73 -21.84 -30.80 -0.20
CA LYS A 73 -22.76 -30.10 0.70
C LYS A 73 -23.72 -29.19 -0.07
N ILE A 74 -23.22 -28.37 -0.99
CA ILE A 74 -24.05 -27.49 -1.83
C ILE A 74 -24.98 -28.32 -2.71
N ALA A 75 -24.50 -29.42 -3.30
CA ALA A 75 -25.31 -30.30 -4.13
C ALA A 75 -26.46 -30.94 -3.32
N ARG A 76 -26.21 -31.34 -2.08
CA ARG A 76 -27.24 -31.87 -1.17
C ARG A 76 -28.24 -30.79 -0.74
N GLU A 77 -27.76 -29.63 -0.30
CA GLU A 77 -28.61 -28.58 0.27
C GLU A 77 -29.39 -27.78 -0.77
N LYS A 78 -28.78 -27.47 -1.92
CA LYS A 78 -29.37 -26.61 -2.95
C LYS A 78 -30.01 -27.40 -4.08
N LEU A 79 -29.43 -28.53 -4.46
CA LEU A 79 -29.87 -29.32 -5.62
C LEU A 79 -30.61 -30.60 -5.21
N GLY A 80 -30.63 -30.95 -3.92
CA GLY A 80 -31.25 -32.19 -3.43
C GLY A 80 -30.57 -33.46 -3.96
N MET A 81 -29.32 -33.35 -4.40
CA MET A 81 -28.56 -34.48 -4.92
C MET A 81 -28.13 -35.39 -3.77
N VAL A 82 -28.11 -36.69 -4.03
CA VAL A 82 -27.64 -37.72 -3.10
C VAL A 82 -26.55 -38.55 -3.75
N LYS A 83 -25.65 -39.11 -2.94
CA LYS A 83 -24.53 -39.91 -3.44
C LYS A 83 -25.04 -41.27 -3.88
N ASP A 84 -24.35 -41.90 -4.83
CA ASP A 84 -24.72 -43.23 -5.29
C ASP A 84 -24.71 -44.22 -4.11
N GLY A 85 -25.79 -45.00 -3.97
CA GLY A 85 -26.01 -45.91 -2.84
C GLY A 85 -26.75 -45.34 -1.62
N GLU A 86 -27.03 -44.03 -1.56
CA GLU A 86 -27.86 -43.44 -0.49
C GLU A 86 -29.37 -43.56 -0.79
N ARG A 87 -30.20 -43.73 0.26
CA ARG A 87 -31.66 -43.82 0.14
C ARG A 87 -32.31 -42.55 0.70
N VAL A 88 -33.16 -41.91 -0.10
CA VAL A 88 -33.96 -40.75 0.31
C VAL A 88 -35.27 -41.24 0.95
N PHE A 89 -35.54 -40.81 2.17
CA PHE A 89 -36.84 -41.02 2.83
C PHE A 89 -37.68 -39.76 2.65
N VAL A 90 -38.80 -39.89 1.94
CA VAL A 90 -39.79 -38.81 1.79
C VAL A 90 -40.97 -39.13 2.70
N ASP A 91 -41.26 -38.24 3.65
CA ASP A 91 -42.43 -38.38 4.50
C ASP A 91 -43.70 -38.08 3.69
N ILE A 92 -44.57 -39.08 3.58
CA ILE A 92 -45.83 -39.03 2.82
C ILE A 92 -47.05 -38.66 3.68
N ASN A 93 -46.86 -38.40 4.98
CA ASN A 93 -47.95 -38.06 5.91
C ASN A 93 -48.15 -36.55 6.04
N LYS A 94 -48.54 -35.88 4.96
CA LYS A 94 -49.02 -34.49 5.00
C LYS A 94 -50.30 -34.29 4.20
#